data_AF-A0A9P6FWQ3-F1
#
_entry.id   AF-A0A9P6FWQ3-F1
#
_cell.length_a   1.000
_cell.length_b   1.000
_cell.length_c   1.000
_cell.angle_alpha   90.00
_cell.angle_beta   90.00
_cell.angle_gamma   90.00
#
_symmetry.space_group_name_H-M   'P 1'
#
loop_
_entity.id
_entity.type
_entity.pdbx_description
1 polymer ?
#
loop_
_entity_poly.entity_id
_entity_poly.type
_entity_poly.pdbx_seq_one_letter_code
_entity_poly.pdbx_strand_id
1 'polypeptide(L)'
;MSSAEKYIKTDYPVIDSDPHFNRVVRYLRGSDYASWGAITVAGPAAMLAFERIRPAAGPKGINVALGVATALGFMGGFLFAYQKSSPAIPWFNIANHKYHNADTTNESKSEN
;
A
#
# COMPACT_ATOMS: atom_id res chain seq x y z
N MET A 1 14.87 -12.79 -31.04
CA MET A 1 15.20 -13.34 -29.70
C MET A 1 14.33 -12.57 -28.72
N SER A 2 13.30 -13.24 -28.18
CA SER A 2 12.19 -12.60 -27.44
C SER A 2 12.69 -12.00 -26.12
N SER A 3 12.25 -10.79 -25.79
CA SER A 3 12.71 -9.99 -24.67
C SER A 3 12.41 -10.65 -23.32
N ALA A 4 13.40 -11.39 -22.81
CA ALA A 4 13.79 -11.55 -21.41
C ALA A 4 12.65 -11.66 -20.37
N GLU A 5 12.13 -12.87 -20.20
CA GLU A 5 11.44 -13.33 -18.99
C GLU A 5 12.43 -13.25 -17.80
N LYS A 6 12.47 -12.12 -17.09
CA LYS A 6 13.34 -11.97 -15.92
C LYS A 6 12.67 -12.64 -14.71
N TYR A 7 13.00 -13.91 -14.50
CA TYR A 7 12.49 -14.70 -13.38
C TYR A 7 13.00 -14.14 -12.05
N ILE A 8 12.18 -13.34 -11.37
CA ILE A 8 12.43 -12.94 -9.98
C ILE A 8 11.96 -14.10 -9.12
N LYS A 9 12.89 -14.75 -8.41
CA LYS A 9 12.53 -15.79 -7.45
C LYS A 9 11.85 -15.13 -6.24
N THR A 10 10.53 -15.09 -6.26
CA THR A 10 9.70 -14.64 -5.14
C THR A 10 9.14 -15.85 -4.40
N ASP A 11 8.98 -15.77 -3.08
CA ASP A 11 8.42 -16.86 -2.26
C ASP A 11 6.96 -17.21 -2.64
N TYR A 12 6.31 -16.34 -3.41
CA TYR A 12 4.95 -16.48 -3.93
C TYR A 12 4.93 -16.27 -5.45
N PRO A 13 4.03 -16.94 -6.19
CA PRO A 13 3.91 -16.73 -7.64
C PRO A 13 3.44 -15.30 -7.95
N VAL A 14 4.06 -14.66 -8.95
CA VAL A 14 3.64 -13.34 -9.44
C VAL A 14 2.26 -13.46 -10.09
N ILE A 15 1.27 -12.72 -9.57
CA ILE A 15 -0.12 -12.78 -10.03
C ILE A 15 -0.31 -11.98 -11.33
N ASP A 16 0.32 -10.82 -11.42
CA ASP A 16 0.24 -9.90 -12.56
C ASP A 16 1.40 -8.90 -12.46
N SER A 17 2.18 -8.75 -13.54
CA SER A 17 3.35 -7.87 -13.58
C SER A 17 3.02 -6.42 -13.94
N ASP A 18 1.83 -6.15 -14.48
CA ASP A 18 1.38 -4.80 -14.86
C ASP A 18 -0.09 -4.56 -14.48
N PRO A 19 -0.38 -4.42 -13.17
CA PRO A 19 -1.75 -4.25 -12.70
C PRO A 19 -2.29 -2.86 -13.08
N HIS A 20 -3.44 -2.84 -13.74
CA HIS A 20 -4.18 -1.61 -14.02
C HIS A 20 -4.62 -0.88 -12.74
N PHE A 21 -4.69 0.46 -12.78
CA PHE A 21 -5.01 1.31 -11.62
C PHE A 21 -6.25 0.87 -10.84
N ASN A 22 -7.37 0.57 -11.54
CA ASN A 22 -8.61 0.13 -10.88
C ASN A 22 -8.44 -1.20 -10.12
N ARG A 23 -7.50 -2.05 -10.51
CA ARG A 23 -7.17 -3.30 -9.83
C ARG A 23 -6.61 -2.99 -8.45
N VAL A 24 -5.62 -2.11 -8.43
CA VAL A 24 -4.89 -1.73 -7.23
C VAL A 24 -5.85 -1.08 -6.23
N VAL A 25 -6.68 -0.15 -6.69
CA VAL A 25 -7.69 0.50 -5.84
C VAL A 25 -8.73 -0.48 -5.29
N ARG A 26 -9.18 -1.45 -6.09
CA ARG A 26 -10.14 -2.48 -5.64
C ARG A 26 -9.54 -3.47 -4.65
N TYR A 27 -8.23 -3.74 -4.74
CA TYR A 27 -7.53 -4.66 -3.85
C TYR A 27 -6.90 -3.98 -2.62
N LEU A 28 -7.12 -2.67 -2.42
CA LEU A 28 -6.73 -1.99 -1.17
C LEU A 28 -7.37 -2.72 0.02
N ARG A 29 -6.53 -3.27 0.90
CA ARG A 29 -6.98 -3.98 2.09
C ARG A 29 -7.39 -2.97 3.16
N GLY A 30 -8.20 -3.39 4.13
CA GLY A 30 -8.52 -2.56 5.29
C GLY A 30 -7.29 -1.99 6.01
N SER A 31 -6.19 -2.75 6.05
CA SER A 31 -4.90 -2.29 6.60
C SER A 31 -4.26 -1.14 5.82
N ASP A 32 -4.54 -1.05 4.52
CA ASP A 32 -3.94 -0.04 3.65
C ASP A 32 -4.70 1.29 3.82
N TYR A 33 -6.02 1.23 4.01
CA TYR A 33 -6.81 2.37 4.48
C TYR A 33 -6.39 2.84 5.87
N ALA A 34 -6.09 1.91 6.79
CA ALA A 34 -5.59 2.27 8.12
C ALA A 34 -4.24 2.99 8.02
N SER A 35 -3.32 2.49 7.18
CA SER A 35 -2.01 3.12 6.95
C SER A 35 -2.17 4.50 6.30
N TRP A 36 -3.06 4.62 5.31
CA TRP A 36 -3.38 5.88 4.65
C TRP A 36 -3.94 6.91 5.63
N GLY A 37 -4.91 6.52 6.44
CA GLY A 37 -5.51 7.35 7.48
C GLY A 37 -4.46 7.81 8.49
N ALA A 38 -3.62 6.88 8.97
CA ALA A 38 -2.55 7.18 9.92
C ALA A 38 -1.57 8.23 9.37
N ILE A 39 -1.11 8.08 8.12
CA ILE A 39 -0.20 9.05 7.48
C ILE A 39 -0.88 10.41 7.31
N THR A 40 -2.16 10.43 6.93
CA THR A 40 -2.94 11.66 6.72
C THR A 40 -3.03 12.48 8.00
N VAL A 41 -3.23 11.83 9.15
CA VAL A 41 -3.39 12.53 10.44
C VAL A 41 -2.06 12.77 11.17
N ALA A 42 -0.99 12.05 10.84
CA ALA A 42 0.29 12.16 11.53
C ALA A 42 0.89 13.57 11.46
N GLY A 43 0.96 14.15 10.26
CA GLY A 43 1.45 15.51 10.02
C GLY A 43 0.65 16.59 10.78
N PRO A 44 -0.67 16.73 10.54
CA PRO A 44 -1.48 17.73 11.23
C PRO A 44 -1.54 17.49 12.75
N ALA A 45 -1.54 16.24 13.23
CA ALA A 45 -1.53 15.96 14.67
C ALA A 45 -0.22 16.42 15.32
N ALA A 46 0.93 16.18 14.68
CA ALA A 46 2.21 16.69 15.16
C ALA A 46 2.21 18.22 15.20
N MET A 47 1.64 18.88 14.19
CA MET A 47 1.56 20.33 14.13
C MET A 47 0.65 20.91 15.23
N LEU A 48 -0.49 20.28 15.50
CA LEU A 48 -1.35 20.63 16.64
C LEU A 48 -0.65 20.41 17.99
N ALA A 49 0.14 19.34 18.11
CA ALA A 49 0.91 19.09 19.32
C ALA A 49 1.97 20.18 19.56
N PHE A 50 2.66 20.63 18.50
CA PHE A 50 3.63 21.71 18.62
C PHE A 50 3.00 23.04 18.98
N GLU A 51 1.88 23.42 18.37
CA GLU A 51 1.18 24.66 18.73
C GLU A 51 0.65 24.62 20.17
N ARG A 52 0.25 23.45 20.68
CA ARG A 52 -0.15 23.30 22.09
C ARG A 52 1.01 23.55 23.06
N ILE A 53 2.24 23.15 22.72
CA ILE A 53 3.41 23.35 23.60
C ILE A 53 3.93 24.77 23.45
N ARG A 54 4.01 25.28 22.22
CA ARG A 54 4.49 26.63 21.90
C ARG A 54 3.62 27.25 20.81
N PRO A 55 2.62 28.06 21.20
CA PRO A 55 1.78 28.75 20.24
C PRO A 55 2.60 29.81 19.51
N ALA A 56 2.68 29.71 18.18
CA ALA A 56 3.51 30.59 17.37
C ALA A 56 2.81 31.08 16.09
N ALA A 57 1.89 30.31 15.52
CA ALA A 57 1.31 30.59 14.20
C ALA A 57 0.03 31.45 14.24
N GLY A 58 -0.62 31.55 15.41
CA GLY A 58 -1.91 32.24 15.57
C GLY A 58 -3.07 31.54 14.84
N PRO A 59 -4.32 32.01 14.99
CA PRO A 59 -5.51 31.25 14.59
C PRO A 59 -5.60 30.95 13.08
N LYS A 60 -5.15 31.88 12.23
CA LYS A 60 -5.21 31.73 10.78
C LYS A 60 -4.02 30.97 10.21
N GLY A 61 -2.82 31.15 10.78
CA GLY A 61 -1.61 30.48 10.33
C GLY A 61 -1.66 28.98 10.53
N ILE A 62 -2.19 28.53 11.68
CA ILE A 62 -2.31 27.10 11.95
C ILE A 62 -3.33 26.41 11.03
N ASN A 63 -4.43 27.06 10.66
CA ASN A 63 -5.43 26.46 9.76
C ASN A 63 -4.86 26.20 8.37
N VAL A 64 -4.10 27.15 7.82
CA VAL A 64 -3.42 26.98 6.52
C VAL A 64 -2.40 25.85 6.61
N ALA A 65 -1.59 25.85 7.65
CA ALA A 65 -0.53 24.86 7.80
C ALA A 65 -1.09 23.45 8.05
N LEU A 66 -2.18 23.33 8.82
CA LEU A 66 -2.92 22.08 8.98
C LEU A 66 -3.49 21.59 7.66
N GLY A 67 -4.10 22.48 6.87
CA GLY A 67 -4.65 22.13 5.55
C GLY A 67 -3.59 21.63 4.57
N VAL A 68 -2.41 22.26 4.55
CA VAL A 68 -1.28 21.80 3.74
C VAL A 68 -0.75 20.45 4.25
N ALA A 69 -0.60 20.30 5.57
CA ALA A 69 -0.13 19.06 6.18
C ALA A 69 -1.09 17.88 5.91
N THR A 70 -2.40 18.07 6.04
CA THR A 70 -3.40 17.05 5.66
C THR A 70 -3.37 16.78 4.17
N ALA A 71 -3.28 17.79 3.29
CA ALA A 71 -3.25 17.58 1.84
C ALA A 71 -2.05 16.74 1.41
N LEU A 72 -0.86 17.06 1.94
CA LEU A 72 0.36 16.29 1.67
C LEU A 72 0.30 14.89 2.28
N GLY A 73 -0.19 14.75 3.51
CA GLY A 73 -0.35 13.45 4.16
C GLY A 73 -1.37 12.56 3.46
N PHE A 74 -2.48 13.13 2.97
CA PHE A 74 -3.49 12.42 2.20
C PHE A 74 -2.92 11.92 0.87
N MET A 75 -2.23 12.78 0.11
CA MET A 75 -1.64 12.42 -1.17
C MET A 75 -0.48 11.42 -1.02
N GLY A 76 0.42 11.65 -0.05
CA GLY A 76 1.52 10.75 0.25
C GLY A 76 1.07 9.42 0.82
N GLY A 77 0.06 9.42 1.70
CA GLY A 77 -0.51 8.20 2.28
C GLY A 77 -1.26 7.35 1.25
N PHE A 78 -1.96 7.97 0.30
CA PHE A 78 -2.55 7.24 -0.82
C PHE A 78 -1.48 6.57 -1.68
N LEU A 79 -0.40 7.29 -2.00
CA LEU A 79 0.71 6.74 -2.79
C LEU A 79 1.41 5.59 -2.07
N PHE A 80 1.60 5.70 -0.75
CA PHE A 80 2.14 4.62 0.08
C PHE A 80 1.23 3.39 0.10
N ALA A 81 -0.07 3.60 0.28
CA ALA A 81 -1.06 2.52 0.21
C ALA A 81 -1.06 1.85 -1.17
N TYR A 82 -0.99 2.63 -2.24
CA TYR A 82 -0.91 2.16 -3.62
C TYR A 82 0.34 1.28 -3.85
N GLN A 83 1.51 1.73 -3.42
CA GLN A 83 2.75 0.97 -3.48
C GLN A 83 2.66 -0.35 -2.71
N LYS A 84 1.99 -0.36 -1.56
CA LYS A 84 1.80 -1.54 -0.71
C LYS A 84 0.79 -2.54 -1.26
N SER A 85 -0.20 -2.08 -2.02
CA SER A 85 -1.19 -2.92 -2.69
C SER A 85 -0.71 -3.55 -3.99
N SER A 86 0.45 -3.13 -4.51
CA SER A 86 1.06 -3.77 -5.67
C SER A 86 1.47 -5.22 -5.34
N PRO A 87 1.29 -6.18 -6.26
CA PRO A 87 1.52 -7.62 -6.02
C PRO A 87 2.97 -7.98 -5.69
N ALA A 88 3.90 -7.03 -5.72
CA ALA A 88 5.31 -7.20 -5.39
C ALA A 88 5.63 -7.21 -3.88
N ILE A 89 4.65 -6.97 -2.97
CA ILE A 89 4.92 -6.96 -1.51
C ILE A 89 4.25 -8.17 -0.82
N PRO A 90 4.96 -9.31 -0.71
CA PRO A 90 4.42 -10.54 -0.14
C PRO A 90 4.28 -10.56 1.40
N TRP A 91 4.64 -9.47 2.10
CA TRP A 91 4.90 -9.53 3.55
C TRP A 91 3.77 -9.00 4.48
N PHE A 92 2.68 -8.45 3.95
CA PHE A 92 1.51 -8.01 4.76
C PHE A 92 0.16 -8.32 4.09
N ASN A 93 0.09 -9.44 3.37
CA ASN A 93 -1.14 -9.91 2.74
C ASN A 93 -1.84 -10.93 3.65
N ILE A 94 -2.83 -10.49 4.44
CA ILE A 94 -3.71 -11.39 5.22
C ILE A 94 -4.69 -12.16 4.30
N ALA A 95 -4.77 -11.83 3.01
CA ALA A 95 -5.67 -12.46 2.05
C ALA A 95 -5.04 -13.68 1.33
N ASN A 96 -4.26 -14.51 2.05
CA ASN A 96 -4.02 -15.86 1.54
C ASN A 96 -5.26 -16.72 1.78
N HIS A 97 -6.14 -16.74 0.79
CA HIS A 97 -7.26 -17.68 0.67
C HIS A 97 -6.77 -19.12 0.38
N LYS A 98 -7.60 -20.09 0.78
CA LYS A 98 -7.35 -21.55 0.89
C LYS A 98 -7.09 -22.31 -0.43
N TYR A 99 -6.44 -21.72 -1.42
CA TYR A 99 -6.10 -22.39 -2.69
C TYR A 99 -4.59 -22.54 -2.87
N HIS A 100 -3.93 -23.13 -1.88
CA HIS A 100 -2.68 -23.82 -2.11
C HIS A 100 -3.04 -25.30 -2.02
N ASN A 101 -2.90 -26.06 -3.13
CA ASN A 101 -2.83 -27.53 -3.26
C ASN A 101 -3.61 -28.15 -4.44
N ALA A 102 -4.24 -27.40 -5.35
CA ALA A 102 -5.01 -28.04 -6.44
C ALA A 102 -4.15 -28.54 -7.63
N ASP A 103 -3.00 -27.90 -7.91
CA ASP A 103 -2.38 -28.09 -9.24
C ASP A 103 -1.00 -28.74 -9.24
N THR A 104 -0.35 -28.97 -8.10
CA THR A 104 0.92 -29.74 -8.07
C THR A 104 0.72 -31.25 -8.18
N THR A 105 -0.53 -31.75 -8.16
CA THR A 105 -0.83 -33.19 -8.17
C THR A 105 -1.13 -33.76 -9.55
N ASN A 106 -1.22 -32.93 -10.60
CA ASN A 106 -1.63 -33.37 -11.93
C ASN A 106 -0.47 -33.51 -12.93
N GLU A 107 0.67 -32.84 -12.71
CA GLU A 107 1.83 -32.98 -13.59
C GLU A 107 2.73 -34.18 -13.24
N SER A 108 2.75 -34.63 -11.98
CA SER A 108 3.55 -35.80 -11.57
C SER A 108 2.94 -37.15 -12.00
N LYS A 109 1.77 -37.13 -12.66
CA LYS A 109 1.02 -38.34 -13.04
C LYS A 109 0.97 -38.62 -14.54
N SER A 110 1.59 -37.78 -15.37
CA SER A 110 1.67 -37.99 -16.83
C SER A 110 3.00 -38.58 -17.31
N GLU A 111 3.90 -38.98 -16.41
CA GLU A 111 5.21 -39.59 -16.72
C GLU A 111 5.35 -41.05 -16.25
N ASN A 112 4.24 -41.81 -16.15
CA ASN A 112 4.28 -43.28 -16.02
C ASN A 112 3.26 -43.94 -16.95
#